data_AF-A0A2T7LD06-F1
#
_entry.id   AF-A0A2T7LD06-F1
#
_cell.length_a   1.000
_cell.length_b   1.000
_cell.length_c   1.000
_cell.angle_alpha   90.00
_cell.angle_beta   90.00
_cell.angle_gamma   90.00
#
_symmetry.space_group_name_H-M   'P 1'
#
loop_
_entity.id
_entity.type
_entity.pdbx_description
1 polymer ?
#
loop_
_entity_poly.entity_id
_entity_poly.type
_entity_poly.pdbx_seq_one_letter_code
_entity_poly.pdbx_strand_id
1 'polypeptide(L)'
;MSTYTPAPWGTGRMGPYEDTVAVPQFTPVLDPETQVALVVDESGRTVEMGGHGTSTSGLTPTHTTPGDGAAPGGATDSDSTESYDQDQSA
;
A
#
# COMPACT_ATOMS: atom_id res chain seq x y z
N MET A 1 12.52 12.20 47.14
CA MET A 1 13.26 11.50 46.07
C MET A 1 12.41 11.64 44.82
N SER A 2 12.79 12.51 43.89
CA SER A 2 11.97 12.78 42.69
C SER A 2 12.34 11.79 41.60
N THR A 3 11.35 11.10 41.05
CA THR A 3 11.50 10.21 39.90
C THR A 3 11.54 11.03 38.62
N TYR A 4 12.60 10.85 37.82
CA TYR A 4 12.73 11.44 36.49
C TYR A 4 12.46 10.36 35.44
N THR A 5 11.48 10.62 34.57
CA THR A 5 11.21 9.77 33.41
C THR A 5 11.92 10.38 32.20
N PRO A 6 12.91 9.70 31.61
CA PRO A 6 13.57 10.21 30.41
C PRO A 6 12.61 10.21 29.22
N ALA A 7 12.78 11.17 28.31
CA ALA A 7 12.05 11.18 27.05
C ALA A 7 12.35 9.88 26.26
N PRO A 8 11.36 9.35 25.51
CA PRO A 8 11.58 8.20 24.64
C PRO A 8 12.73 8.45 23.67
N TRP A 9 13.62 7.47 23.51
CA TRP A 9 14.82 7.59 22.68
C TRP A 9 14.53 8.00 21.22
N GLY A 10 13.35 7.64 20.70
CA GLY A 10 12.94 7.96 19.34
C GLY A 10 12.68 9.44 19.09
N THR A 11 12.34 10.21 20.12
CA THR A 11 12.02 11.65 19.97
C THR A 11 13.24 12.46 19.51
N GLY A 12 14.44 12.10 19.96
CA GLY A 12 15.68 12.75 19.53
C GLY A 12 16.12 12.42 18.10
N ARG A 13 15.41 11.52 17.42
CA ARG A 13 15.68 11.11 16.03
C ARG A 13 14.65 11.64 15.03
N MET A 14 13.59 12.30 15.50
CA MET A 14 12.63 12.93 14.61
C MET A 14 13.26 14.21 14.04
N GLY A 15 13.29 14.31 12.71
CA GLY A 15 13.52 15.57 12.02
C GLY A 15 12.19 16.27 11.71
N PRO A 16 12.20 17.56 11.35
CA PRO A 16 11.04 18.18 10.73
C PRO A 16 10.65 17.38 9.48
N TYR A 17 9.35 17.29 9.22
CA TYR A 17 8.88 16.81 7.92
C TYR A 17 9.35 17.79 6.84
N GLU A 18 9.62 17.27 5.65
CA GLU A 18 9.88 18.10 4.48
C GLU A 18 8.70 19.05 4.23
N ASP A 19 9.00 20.24 3.72
CA ASP A 19 7.97 21.19 3.33
C ASP A 19 7.07 20.58 2.27
N THR A 20 5.75 20.67 2.48
CA THR A 20 4.78 20.19 1.51
C THR A 20 4.52 21.28 0.46
N VAL A 21 4.47 20.86 -0.81
CA VAL A 21 4.02 21.72 -1.90
C VAL A 21 2.49 21.68 -1.98
N ALA A 22 1.87 22.84 -2.21
CA ALA A 22 0.45 22.89 -2.53
C ALA A 22 0.24 22.29 -3.92
N VAL A 23 -0.49 21.19 -4.00
CA VAL A 23 -0.97 20.62 -5.26
C VAL A 23 -2.34 21.20 -5.59
N PRO A 24 -2.62 21.56 -6.86
CA PRO A 24 -3.94 22.00 -7.28
C PRO A 24 -5.01 20.96 -6.95
N GLN A 25 -6.11 21.42 -6.34
CA GLN A 25 -7.27 20.58 -6.10
C GLN A 25 -8.16 20.59 -7.33
N PHE A 26 -8.38 19.42 -7.93
CA PHE A 26 -9.34 19.26 -9.01
C PHE A 26 -10.57 18.49 -8.52
N THR A 27 -11.76 18.97 -8.86
CA THR A 27 -13.02 18.27 -8.55
C THR A 27 -13.43 17.42 -9.76
N PRO A 28 -13.54 16.09 -9.61
CA PRO A 28 -14.05 15.25 -10.69
C PRO A 28 -15.53 15.53 -10.93
N VAL A 29 -15.92 15.57 -12.20
CA VAL A 29 -17.30 15.71 -12.68
C VAL A 29 -17.67 14.49 -13.51
N LEU A 30 -18.93 14.05 -13.44
CA LEU A 30 -19.40 12.95 -14.29
C LEU A 30 -19.79 13.47 -15.67
N ASP A 31 -19.26 12.84 -16.71
CA ASP A 31 -19.80 12.99 -18.06
C ASP A 31 -21.22 12.39 -18.10
N PRO A 32 -22.25 13.17 -18.47
CA PRO A 32 -23.63 12.70 -18.46
C PRO A 32 -23.89 11.58 -19.48
N GLU A 33 -23.16 11.51 -20.58
CA GLU A 33 -23.35 10.50 -21.64
C GLU A 33 -22.67 9.18 -21.28
N THR A 34 -21.43 9.26 -20.80
CA THR A 34 -20.60 8.06 -20.55
C THR A 34 -20.63 7.59 -19.10
N GLN A 35 -21.06 8.44 -18.16
CA GLN A 35 -21.00 8.21 -16.71
C GLN A 35 -19.56 7.98 -16.20
N VAL A 36 -18.57 8.46 -16.93
CA VAL A 36 -17.15 8.40 -16.55
C VAL A 36 -16.78 9.69 -15.81
N ALA A 37 -15.97 9.56 -14.75
CA ALA A 37 -15.43 10.70 -14.03
C ALA A 37 -14.33 11.39 -14.85
N LEU A 38 -14.50 12.69 -15.08
CA LEU A 38 -13.55 13.57 -15.73
C LEU A 38 -13.00 14.57 -14.73
N VAL A 39 -11.69 14.76 -14.73
CA VAL A 39 -11.03 15.77 -13.90
C VAL A 39 -10.81 16.97 -14.79
N VAL A 40 -11.28 18.14 -14.36
CA VAL A 40 -11.15 19.38 -15.15
C VAL A 40 -10.33 20.41 -14.40
N ASP A 41 -9.50 21.14 -15.14
CA ASP A 41 -8.78 22.29 -14.58
C ASP A 41 -9.64 23.56 -14.53
N GLU A 42 -9.07 24.62 -13.96
CA GLU A 42 -9.69 25.94 -13.85
C GLU A 42 -10.10 26.59 -15.19
N SER A 43 -9.54 26.11 -16.30
CA SER A 43 -9.90 26.54 -17.66
C SER A 43 -10.89 25.60 -18.35
N GLY A 44 -11.41 24.60 -17.64
CA GLY A 44 -12.38 23.63 -18.14
C GLY A 44 -11.77 22.55 -19.06
N ARG A 45 -10.44 22.39 -19.07
CA ARG A 45 -9.77 21.35 -19.86
C ARG A 45 -9.67 20.07 -19.05
N THR A 46 -9.92 18.93 -19.68
CA THR A 46 -9.71 17.61 -19.06
C THR A 46 -8.24 17.43 -18.71
N VAL A 47 -7.98 17.00 -17.48
CA VAL A 47 -6.67 16.66 -16.95
C VAL A 47 -6.57 15.14 -16.90
N GLU A 48 -5.56 14.59 -17.58
CA GLU A 48 -5.20 13.19 -17.41
C GLU A 48 -4.56 13.00 -16.03
N MET A 49 -5.25 12.30 -15.12
CA MET A 49 -4.61 11.72 -13.95
C MET A 49 -3.79 10.53 -14.47
N GLY A 50 -2.48 10.71 -14.62
CA GLY A 50 -1.58 9.71 -15.20
C GLY A 50 -1.79 8.28 -14.67
N GLY A 51 -1.26 7.29 -15.40
CA GLY A 51 -1.46 5.87 -15.08
C GLY A 51 -1.16 5.54 -13.62
N HIS A 52 -2.15 5.01 -12.91
CA HIS A 52 -1.92 4.40 -11.61
C HIS A 52 -1.53 2.93 -11.87
N GLY A 53 -0.41 2.51 -11.28
CA GLY A 53 -0.01 1.10 -11.34
C GLY A 53 -1.07 0.22 -10.72
N THR A 54 -1.56 -0.78 -11.47
CA THR A 54 -2.35 -1.86 -10.89
C THR A 54 -1.38 -2.82 -10.22
N SER A 55 -1.58 -3.13 -8.93
CA SER A 55 -0.77 -4.16 -8.27
C SER A 55 -1.18 -5.53 -8.80
N THR A 56 -0.20 -6.36 -9.13
CA THR A 56 -0.43 -7.76 -9.48
C THR A 56 -0.38 -8.59 -8.19
N SER A 57 -1.46 -9.31 -7.87
CA SER A 57 -1.51 -10.21 -6.71
C SER A 57 -0.85 -11.54 -7.05
N GLY A 58 0.11 -11.95 -6.21
CA GLY A 58 0.72 -13.27 -6.23
C GLY A 58 0.42 -14.02 -4.93
N LEU A 59 0.32 -15.34 -5.01
CA LEU A 59 0.21 -16.22 -3.84
C LEU A 59 1.53 -16.95 -3.64
N THR A 60 2.05 -16.92 -2.42
CA THR A 60 3.17 -17.77 -2.02
C THR A 60 2.65 -18.94 -1.19
N PRO A 61 2.44 -20.13 -1.80
CA PRO A 61 1.99 -21.31 -1.05
C PRO A 61 3.16 -21.88 -0.24
N THR A 62 2.91 -22.17 1.04
CA THR A 62 3.85 -22.88 1.90
C THR A 62 3.21 -24.20 2.35
N HIS A 63 3.97 -25.29 2.24
CA HIS A 63 3.54 -26.62 2.64
C HIS A 63 4.60 -27.24 3.55
N THR A 64 4.22 -27.71 4.74
CA THR A 64 5.13 -28.50 5.58
C THR A 64 4.73 -29.98 5.56
N THR A 65 5.74 -30.84 5.47
CA THR A 65 5.57 -32.30 5.52
C THR A 65 6.30 -32.82 6.75
N PRO A 66 5.67 -33.65 7.60
CA PRO A 66 6.37 -34.29 8.72
C PRO A 66 7.46 -35.25 8.22
N GLY A 67 8.61 -35.25 8.92
CA GLY A 67 9.81 -36.01 8.56
C GLY A 67 9.74 -37.54 8.75
N ASP A 68 10.65 -38.20 8.01
CA ASP A 68 11.23 -39.56 8.01
C ASP A 68 10.49 -40.82 8.53
N GLY A 69 9.25 -40.74 9.01
CA GLY A 69 8.30 -41.87 8.99
C GLY A 69 8.46 -42.95 10.06
N ALA A 70 9.15 -42.70 11.17
CA ALA A 70 9.28 -43.69 12.26
C ALA A 70 8.02 -43.86 13.16
N ALA A 71 6.96 -43.05 12.96
CA ALA A 71 5.72 -43.03 13.74
C ALA A 71 4.56 -42.45 12.88
N PRO A 72 3.26 -42.62 13.24
CA PRO A 72 2.15 -42.12 12.42
C PRO A 72 2.30 -40.62 12.17
N GLY A 73 2.35 -40.24 10.89
CA GLY A 73 2.67 -38.89 10.43
C GLY A 73 1.74 -37.84 11.02
N GLY A 74 2.34 -36.73 11.50
CA GLY A 74 1.61 -35.58 12.03
C GLY A 74 0.79 -34.83 10.96
N ALA A 75 -0.03 -33.89 11.41
CA ALA A 75 -0.84 -33.05 10.52
C ALA A 75 0.04 -32.29 9.51
N THR A 76 -0.35 -32.31 8.24
CA THR A 76 0.19 -31.44 7.19
C THR A 76 -0.56 -30.12 7.24
N ASP A 77 0.15 -29.01 7.42
CA ASP A 77 -0.40 -27.67 7.24
C ASP A 77 -0.04 -27.13 5.85
N SER A 78 -1.01 -26.45 5.25
CA SER A 78 -0.83 -25.71 4.01
C SER A 78 -1.45 -24.34 4.24
N ASP A 79 -0.66 -23.31 4.00
CA ASP A 79 -1.10 -21.92 4.08
C ASP A 79 -0.57 -21.14 2.87
N SER A 80 -1.18 -20.01 2.58
CA SER A 80 -0.78 -19.12 1.50
C SER A 80 -0.77 -17.68 1.98
N THR A 81 0.33 -16.98 1.71
CA THR A 81 0.42 -15.54 1.97
C THR A 81 0.25 -14.76 0.68
N GLU A 82 -0.56 -13.70 0.74
CA GLU A 82 -0.73 -12.74 -0.35
C GLU A 82 0.52 -11.87 -0.46
N SER A 83 1.03 -11.71 -1.68
CA SER A 83 2.10 -10.78 -2.02
C SER A 83 1.63 -9.88 -3.16
N TYR A 84 1.97 -8.59 -3.11
CA TYR A 84 1.62 -7.63 -4.14
C TYR A 84 2.88 -7.03 -4.74
N ASP A 85 3.07 -7.22 -6.05
CA ASP A 85 4.10 -6.51 -6.80
C ASP A 85 3.48 -5.26 -7.44
N GLN A 86 4.11 -4.11 -7.22
CA GLN A 86 3.66 -2.83 -7.80
C GLN A 86 4.21 -2.70 -9.21
N ASP A 87 3.36 -2.89 -10.22
CA ASP A 87 3.70 -2.59 -11.60
C ASP A 87 3.76 -1.06 -11.76
N GLN A 88 4.98 -0.51 -11.86
CA GLN A 88 5.17 0.90 -12.24
C GLN A 88 4.66 1.06 -13.68
N SER A 89 3.60 1.85 -13.87
CA SER A 89 3.16 2.24 -15.21
C SER A 89 4.25 3.14 -15.84
N ALA A 90 4.73 2.75 -17.02
CA ALA A 90 5.78 3.45 -17.76
C ALA A 90 5.31 4.79 -18.35
#